data_AF-A0A2V5XZC7-F1
#
_entry.id   AF-A0A2V5XZC7-F1
#
_cell.length_a   1.000
_cell.length_b   1.000
_cell.length_c   1.000
_cell.angle_alpha   90.00
_cell.angle_beta   90.00
_cell.angle_gamma   90.00
#
_symmetry.space_group_name_H-M   'P 1'
#
loop_
_entity.id
_entity.type
_entity.pdbx_description
1 polymer ?
#
loop_
_entity_poly.entity_id
_entity_poly.type
_entity_poly.pdbx_seq_one_letter_code
_entity_poly.pdbx_strand_id
1 'polypeptide(L)'
;MELVRRGLWKVVNEDGGTGGRARLKEWVVAGKTGTAQATDRGHEENVAWFACFAPYDHPKYVVAVMVQGASGHGGEVAGPIATRILERALAEDEGKFDMQVAWLAPAHKPNPLQLIKSVTYHDTGGNLGSDDEEDVGDSQAATAQMASSDASPDVEPEADSQGKVRRRGPAPVAR
;
A
#
# COMPACT_ATOMS: atom_id res chain seq x y z
N MET A 1 29.66 -7.97 2.30
CA MET A 1 28.28 -7.55 1.93
C MET A 1 27.42 -8.71 1.42
N GLU A 2 27.99 -9.68 0.69
CA GLU A 2 27.22 -10.81 0.12
C GLU A 2 26.53 -11.71 1.15
N LEU A 3 27.18 -11.97 2.29
CA LEU A 3 26.57 -12.72 3.40
C LEU A 3 25.27 -12.09 3.91
N VAL A 4 25.21 -10.75 3.98
CA VAL A 4 24.01 -10.02 4.42
C VAL A 4 22.91 -10.15 3.37
N ARG A 5 23.24 -9.95 2.08
CA ARG A 5 22.29 -10.14 0.98
C ARG A 5 21.73 -11.55 0.97
N ARG A 6 22.58 -12.56 1.13
CA ARG A 6 22.15 -13.97 1.23
C ARG A 6 21.25 -14.22 2.44
N GLY A 7 21.52 -13.58 3.58
CA GLY A 7 20.64 -13.64 4.74
C GLY A 7 19.24 -13.07 4.46
N LEU A 8 19.17 -11.91 3.81
CA LEU A 8 17.89 -11.29 3.40
C LEU A 8 17.17 -12.12 2.32
N TRP A 9 17.92 -12.76 1.43
CA TRP A 9 17.38 -13.71 0.46
C TRP A 9 16.74 -14.90 1.15
N LYS A 10 17.42 -15.51 2.15
CA LYS A 10 16.91 -16.67 2.91
C LYS A 10 15.62 -16.36 3.65
N VAL A 11 15.47 -15.16 4.19
CA VAL A 11 14.22 -14.75 4.87
C VAL A 11 13.00 -14.93 3.97
N VAL A 12 13.14 -14.64 2.69
CA VAL A 12 12.05 -14.73 1.72
C VAL A 12 12.05 -16.10 1.04
N ASN A 13 13.22 -16.61 0.63
CA ASN A 13 13.37 -17.70 -0.34
C ASN A 13 13.84 -19.05 0.24
N GLU A 14 14.24 -19.14 1.51
CA GLU A 14 14.54 -20.42 2.17
C GLU A 14 13.28 -21.00 2.82
N ASP A 15 13.14 -22.32 2.83
CA ASP A 15 12.06 -22.99 3.55
C ASP A 15 12.18 -22.69 5.05
N GLY A 16 11.06 -22.36 5.69
CA GLY A 16 11.05 -21.86 7.07
C GLY A 16 11.47 -20.39 7.23
N GLY A 17 11.74 -19.67 6.13
CA GLY A 17 11.96 -18.23 6.14
C GLY A 17 10.72 -17.44 6.58
N THR A 18 10.89 -16.43 7.44
CA THR A 18 9.77 -15.65 8.00
C THR A 18 9.03 -14.76 6.99
N GLY A 19 9.59 -14.54 5.81
CA GLY A 19 9.07 -13.67 4.76
C GLY A 19 8.56 -14.45 3.54
N GLY A 20 8.22 -15.73 3.67
CA GLY A 20 7.85 -16.59 2.53
C GLY A 20 6.70 -16.05 1.66
N ARG A 21 5.76 -15.29 2.24
CA ARG A 21 4.67 -14.64 1.50
C ARG A 21 5.10 -13.47 0.61
N ALA A 22 6.36 -13.03 0.74
CA ALA A 22 6.97 -12.00 -0.09
C ALA A 22 7.76 -12.57 -1.28
N ARG A 23 7.60 -13.86 -1.61
CA ARG A 23 8.18 -14.43 -2.84
C ARG A 23 7.38 -13.97 -4.05
N LEU A 24 8.08 -13.62 -5.13
CA LEU A 24 7.50 -13.38 -6.44
C LEU A 24 7.99 -14.46 -7.42
N LYS A 25 7.20 -14.71 -8.47
CA LYS A 25 7.51 -15.70 -9.50
C LYS A 25 8.55 -15.18 -10.50
N GLU A 26 8.42 -13.92 -10.92
CA GLU A 26 9.26 -13.33 -11.99
C GLU A 26 10.56 -12.72 -11.47
N TRP A 27 10.54 -12.07 -10.29
CA TRP A 27 11.72 -11.40 -9.72
C TRP A 27 12.09 -11.96 -8.35
N VAL A 28 13.39 -12.15 -8.13
CA VAL A 28 13.89 -12.61 -6.83
C VAL A 28 13.91 -11.45 -5.84
N VAL A 29 13.15 -11.57 -4.76
CA VAL A 29 13.04 -10.58 -3.68
C VAL A 29 13.94 -10.98 -2.51
N ALA A 30 14.61 -10.01 -1.89
CA ALA A 30 15.28 -10.19 -0.60
C ALA A 30 14.83 -9.13 0.39
N GLY A 31 14.63 -9.50 1.65
CA GLY A 31 14.11 -8.57 2.62
C GLY A 31 14.14 -9.06 4.06
N LYS A 32 13.59 -8.24 4.96
CA LYS A 32 13.47 -8.56 6.38
C LYS A 32 12.11 -8.16 6.91
N THR A 33 11.57 -9.06 7.72
CA THR A 33 10.36 -8.87 8.52
C THR A 33 10.71 -8.29 9.89
N GLY A 34 9.82 -7.45 10.41
CA GLY A 34 9.78 -7.12 11.83
C GLY A 34 8.36 -6.87 12.32
N THR A 35 8.21 -6.98 13.62
CA THR A 35 6.96 -6.77 14.35
C THR A 35 7.33 -6.12 15.66
N ALA A 36 6.69 -5.01 16.00
CA ALA A 36 6.76 -4.42 17.34
C ALA A 36 5.40 -4.51 18.00
N GLN A 37 5.41 -4.84 19.29
CA GLN A 37 4.23 -4.71 20.14
C GLN A 37 3.97 -3.23 20.42
N ALA A 38 2.71 -2.82 20.37
CA ALA A 38 2.28 -1.45 20.61
C ALA A 38 0.95 -1.43 21.37
N THR A 39 0.53 -0.24 21.79
CA THR A 39 -0.76 -0.02 22.44
C THR A 39 -1.35 1.28 21.93
N ASP A 40 -2.55 1.21 21.37
CA ASP A 40 -3.33 2.39 20.99
C ASP A 40 -4.64 2.41 21.77
N ARG A 41 -4.95 3.55 22.41
CA ARG A 41 -6.18 3.75 23.22
C ARG A 41 -6.48 2.63 24.23
N GLY A 42 -5.45 2.01 24.80
CA GLY A 42 -5.58 0.92 25.77
C GLY A 42 -5.81 -0.46 25.16
N HIS A 43 -5.77 -0.59 23.83
CA HIS A 43 -5.81 -1.87 23.13
C HIS A 43 -4.41 -2.26 22.66
N GLU A 44 -4.01 -3.50 22.98
CA GLU A 44 -2.77 -4.07 22.45
C GLU A 44 -2.90 -4.31 20.94
N GLU A 45 -1.90 -3.87 20.20
CA GLU A 45 -1.80 -4.04 18.76
C GLU A 45 -0.35 -4.34 18.37
N ASN A 46 -0.12 -4.74 17.12
CA ASN A 46 1.22 -4.80 16.55
C ASN A 46 1.42 -3.73 15.49
N VAL A 47 2.66 -3.25 15.40
CA VAL A 47 3.19 -2.56 14.22
C VAL A 47 3.99 -3.59 13.43
N ALA A 48 3.46 -3.99 12.28
CA ALA A 48 4.08 -4.94 11.37
C ALA A 48 4.87 -4.19 10.29
N TRP A 49 6.11 -4.58 10.00
CA TRP A 49 6.87 -4.00 8.90
C TRP A 49 7.65 -5.01 8.07
N PHE A 50 7.88 -4.65 6.82
CA PHE A 50 8.72 -5.39 5.90
C PHE A 50 9.52 -4.41 5.04
N ALA A 51 10.84 -4.62 5.00
CA ALA A 51 11.75 -3.87 4.13
C ALA A 51 12.41 -4.85 3.16
N CYS A 52 12.40 -4.53 1.88
CA CYS A 52 12.87 -5.43 0.83
C CYS A 52 13.41 -4.68 -0.38
N PHE A 53 14.14 -5.42 -1.22
CA PHE A 53 14.62 -4.96 -2.51
C PHE A 53 14.49 -6.05 -3.56
N ALA A 54 14.36 -5.62 -4.82
CA ALA A 54 14.35 -6.50 -5.98
C ALA A 54 14.81 -5.74 -7.24
N PRO A 55 15.30 -6.44 -8.28
CA PRO A 55 15.69 -7.85 -8.29
C PRO A 55 16.91 -8.16 -7.39
N TYR A 56 17.06 -9.40 -6.93
CA TYR A 56 18.13 -9.75 -5.99
C TYR A 56 19.53 -9.47 -6.55
N ASP A 57 19.81 -9.89 -7.79
CA ASP A 57 21.16 -9.83 -8.38
C ASP A 57 21.56 -8.40 -8.77
N HIS A 58 20.62 -7.66 -9.37
CA HIS A 58 20.77 -6.27 -9.79
C HIS A 58 19.66 -5.39 -9.16
N PRO A 59 19.77 -5.03 -7.86
CA PRO A 59 18.72 -4.28 -7.16
C PRO A 59 18.39 -2.96 -7.84
N LYS A 60 17.10 -2.74 -8.12
CA LYS A 60 16.59 -1.50 -8.73
C LYS A 60 15.70 -0.72 -7.79
N TYR A 61 14.83 -1.41 -7.05
CA TYR A 61 13.91 -0.80 -6.10
C TYR A 61 14.11 -1.30 -4.68
N VAL A 62 13.83 -0.41 -3.73
CA VAL A 62 13.73 -0.72 -2.30
C VAL A 62 12.35 -0.27 -1.83
N VAL A 63 11.64 -1.13 -1.12
CA VAL A 63 10.31 -0.85 -0.56
C VAL A 63 10.32 -1.16 0.92
N ALA A 64 9.82 -0.22 1.72
CA ALA A 64 9.56 -0.39 3.14
C ALA A 64 8.08 -0.11 3.41
N VAL A 65 7.38 -1.09 3.98
CA VAL A 65 5.98 -0.98 4.37
C VAL A 65 5.89 -1.17 5.88
N MET A 66 5.11 -0.30 6.52
CA MET A 66 4.76 -0.38 7.93
C MET A 66 3.24 -0.29 8.07
N VAL A 67 2.67 -1.20 8.85
CA VAL A 67 1.23 -1.28 9.12
C VAL A 67 1.03 -1.25 10.62
N GLN A 68 0.43 -0.17 11.11
CA GLN A 68 -0.04 -0.04 12.49
C GLN A 68 -1.41 -0.70 12.64
N GLY A 69 -1.74 -1.21 13.83
CA GLY A 69 -2.99 -1.93 14.04
C GLY A 69 -3.04 -3.26 13.30
N ALA A 70 -1.88 -3.91 13.14
CA ALA A 70 -1.82 -5.25 12.56
C ALA A 70 -2.14 -6.28 13.65
N SER A 71 -2.98 -7.27 13.34
CA SER A 71 -3.13 -8.45 14.22
C SER A 71 -2.07 -9.53 13.97
N GLY A 72 -1.27 -9.39 12.91
CA GLY A 72 -0.25 -10.35 12.47
C GLY A 72 1.17 -9.76 12.40
N HIS A 73 2.10 -10.54 11.85
CA HIS A 73 3.52 -10.18 11.79
C HIS A 73 3.91 -9.45 10.49
N GLY A 74 5.10 -8.85 10.48
CA GLY A 74 5.66 -8.17 9.31
C GLY A 74 5.60 -8.97 8.01
N GLY A 75 5.95 -10.26 8.04
CA GLY A 75 5.90 -11.13 6.87
C GLY A 75 4.48 -11.51 6.42
N GLU A 76 3.50 -11.42 7.32
CA GLU A 76 2.12 -11.81 7.06
C GLU A 76 1.28 -10.67 6.51
N VAL A 77 1.56 -9.44 6.97
CA VAL A 77 0.77 -8.24 6.65
C VAL A 77 1.54 -7.30 5.72
N ALA A 78 2.73 -6.84 6.13
CA ALA A 78 3.51 -5.87 5.37
C ALA A 78 4.22 -6.49 4.15
N GLY A 79 4.59 -7.77 4.23
CA GLY A 79 5.24 -8.52 3.14
C GLY A 79 4.46 -8.49 1.82
N PRO A 80 3.21 -8.97 1.78
CA PRO A 80 2.39 -8.96 0.57
C PRO A 80 2.14 -7.57 -0.03
N ILE A 81 2.01 -6.53 0.81
CA ILE A 81 1.83 -5.15 0.35
C ILE A 81 3.12 -4.69 -0.36
N ALA A 82 4.27 -4.89 0.28
CA ALA A 82 5.56 -4.47 -0.27
C ALA A 82 5.87 -5.16 -1.60
N THR A 83 5.56 -6.45 -1.72
CA THR A 83 5.80 -7.18 -2.98
C THR A 83 4.84 -6.81 -4.07
N ARG A 84 3.58 -6.46 -3.77
CA ARG A 84 2.66 -5.94 -4.79
C ARG A 84 3.15 -4.62 -5.38
N ILE A 85 3.75 -3.76 -4.55
CA ILE A 85 4.38 -2.51 -5.01
C ILE A 85 5.60 -2.83 -5.89
N LEU A 86 6.51 -3.70 -5.42
CA LEU A 86 7.69 -4.08 -6.19
C LEU A 86 7.33 -4.75 -7.53
N GLU A 87 6.38 -5.67 -7.53
CA GLU A 87 5.92 -6.39 -8.71
C GLU A 87 5.39 -5.42 -9.77
N ARG A 88 4.54 -4.47 -9.39
CA ARG A 88 3.99 -3.48 -10.32
C ARG A 88 5.05 -2.51 -10.84
N ALA A 89 5.94 -2.03 -9.97
CA ALA A 89 7.02 -1.12 -10.39
C ALA A 89 8.00 -1.80 -11.37
N LEU A 90 8.33 -3.07 -11.14
CA LEU A 90 9.18 -3.84 -12.04
C LEU A 90 8.45 -4.22 -13.34
N ALA A 91 7.16 -4.56 -13.27
CA ALA A 91 6.36 -4.81 -14.47
C ALA A 91 6.21 -3.54 -15.34
N GLU A 92 6.10 -2.37 -14.73
CA GLU A 92 6.03 -1.07 -15.43
C GLU A 92 7.33 -0.79 -16.19
N ASP A 93 8.49 -1.07 -15.59
CA ASP A 93 9.79 -0.95 -16.27
C ASP A 93 9.93 -1.87 -17.48
N GLU A 94 9.33 -3.06 -17.41
CA GLU A 94 9.31 -4.03 -18.49
C GLU A 94 8.21 -3.72 -19.53
N GLY A 95 7.42 -2.67 -19.33
CA GLY A 95 6.28 -2.31 -20.19
C GLY A 95 5.12 -3.31 -20.12
N LYS A 96 5.10 -4.18 -19.10
CA LYS A 96 4.05 -5.19 -18.85
C LYS A 96 2.89 -4.65 -18.00
N PHE A 97 3.04 -3.48 -17.39
CA PHE A 97 2.02 -2.86 -16.56
C PHE A 97 1.94 -1.36 -16.85
N ASP A 98 0.73 -0.87 -17.10
CA ASP A 98 0.45 0.57 -17.24
C ASP A 98 -0.32 1.05 -16.02
N MET A 99 0.32 1.90 -15.22
CA MET A 99 -0.28 2.39 -13.97
C MET A 99 -1.23 3.55 -14.25
N GLN A 100 -2.53 3.27 -14.24
CA GLN A 100 -3.55 4.31 -14.31
C GLN A 100 -3.71 4.99 -12.94
N VAL A 101 -3.18 6.20 -12.81
CA VAL A 101 -3.36 7.01 -11.60
C VAL A 101 -4.68 7.75 -11.68
N ALA A 102 -5.70 7.27 -10.96
CA ALA A 102 -6.93 8.02 -10.73
C ALA A 102 -6.70 9.03 -9.61
N TRP A 103 -7.11 10.28 -9.83
CA TRP A 103 -7.11 11.28 -8.76
C TRP A 103 -8.13 10.86 -7.70
N LEU A 104 -7.66 10.65 -6.47
CA LEU A 104 -8.51 10.40 -5.31
C LEU A 104 -8.76 11.72 -4.60
N ALA A 105 -10.03 12.03 -4.32
CA ALA A 105 -10.38 13.16 -3.48
C ALA A 105 -9.69 13.02 -2.10
N PRO A 106 -9.19 14.12 -1.51
CA PRO A 106 -8.58 14.08 -0.18
C PRO A 106 -9.49 13.39 0.85
N ALA A 107 -8.90 12.62 1.76
CA ALA A 107 -9.66 11.98 2.83
C ALA A 107 -10.21 13.05 3.78
N HIS A 108 -11.52 13.28 3.76
CA HIS A 108 -12.19 14.30 4.58
C HIS A 108 -12.60 13.82 5.99
N LYS A 109 -12.39 12.53 6.31
CA LYS A 109 -12.69 11.96 7.64
C LYS A 109 -11.40 11.81 8.46
N PRO A 110 -11.44 12.02 9.80
CA PRO A 110 -10.32 11.64 10.66
C PRO A 110 -10.08 10.15 10.47
N ASN A 111 -8.93 9.81 9.90
CA ASN A 111 -8.57 8.46 9.47
C ASN A 111 -8.82 7.44 10.59
N PRO A 112 -9.85 6.56 10.49
CA PRO A 112 -10.01 5.48 11.43
C PRO A 112 -9.09 4.38 10.92
N LEU A 113 -7.86 4.33 11.43
CA LEU A 113 -6.95 3.20 11.18
C LEU A 113 -7.62 1.92 11.74
N GLN A 114 -8.53 1.34 10.96
CA GLN A 114 -9.22 0.11 11.28
C GLN A 114 -8.18 -1.00 11.25
N LEU A 115 -8.22 -1.87 12.26
CA LEU A 115 -7.31 -2.99 12.41
C LEU A 115 -7.29 -3.85 11.14
N ILE A 116 -6.13 -3.92 10.48
CA ILE A 116 -5.96 -4.73 9.27
C ILE A 116 -5.51 -6.13 9.70
N LYS A 117 -6.44 -7.09 9.66
CA LYS A 117 -6.15 -8.49 10.03
C LYS A 117 -5.32 -9.22 8.98
N SER A 118 -5.63 -8.98 7.70
CA SER A 118 -4.94 -9.54 6.56
C SER A 118 -5.22 -8.69 5.33
N VAL A 119 -4.24 -8.56 4.44
CA VAL A 119 -4.45 -8.00 3.10
C VAL A 119 -4.47 -9.14 2.12
N THR A 120 -5.64 -9.34 1.48
CA THR A 120 -5.80 -10.25 0.36
C THR A 120 -6.07 -9.41 -0.87
N TYR A 121 -5.26 -9.56 -1.91
CA TYR A 121 -5.55 -8.98 -3.20
C TYR A 121 -6.34 -10.02 -3.99
N HIS A 122 -7.64 -9.77 -4.21
CA HIS A 122 -8.38 -10.43 -5.27
C HIS A 122 -8.01 -9.70 -6.55
N ASP A 123 -7.35 -10.39 -7.48
CA ASP A 123 -6.91 -9.78 -8.73
C ASP A 123 -8.12 -9.26 -9.49
N THR A 124 -8.33 -7.95 -9.42
CA THR A 124 -9.24 -7.22 -10.29
C THR A 124 -8.35 -6.50 -11.29
N GLY A 125 -8.01 -7.25 -12.35
CA GLY A 125 -7.62 -6.72 -13.65
C GLY A 125 -6.38 -5.85 -13.67
N GLY A 126 -5.22 -6.49 -13.68
CA GLY A 126 -4.05 -5.99 -14.39
C GLY A 126 -3.41 -7.18 -15.09
N ASN A 127 -3.81 -7.43 -16.34
CA ASN A 127 -3.49 -8.61 -17.15
C ASN A 127 -1.97 -8.90 -17.18
N LEU A 128 -1.48 -9.70 -16.23
CA LEU A 128 -0.27 -10.48 -16.38
C LEU A 128 -0.74 -11.83 -16.92
N GLY A 129 -0.68 -11.99 -18.24
CA GLY A 129 -1.30 -13.10 -18.95
C GLY A 129 -1.02 -14.45 -18.29
N SER A 130 -2.08 -15.05 -17.76
CA SER A 130 -2.13 -16.47 -17.46
C SER A 130 -3.21 -17.07 -18.36
N ASP A 131 -2.79 -17.69 -19.45
CA ASP A 131 -3.57 -18.73 -20.10
C ASP A 131 -3.67 -19.88 -19.09
N ASP A 132 -4.82 -20.02 -18.44
CA ASP A 132 -5.32 -21.29 -17.90
C ASP A 132 -6.83 -21.13 -17.69
N GLU A 133 -7.60 -21.78 -18.56
CA GLU A 133 -9.05 -21.84 -18.51
C GLU A 133 -9.52 -22.67 -17.31
N GLU A 134 -10.24 -22.05 -16.39
CA GLU A 134 -11.29 -22.71 -15.60
C GLU A 134 -12.45 -21.69 -15.42
N ASP A 135 -13.49 -21.90 -16.21
CA ASP A 135 -14.77 -21.18 -16.19
C ASP A 135 -15.63 -21.66 -15.01
N VAL A 136 -15.99 -20.76 -14.09
CA VAL A 136 -17.25 -20.85 -13.34
C VAL A 136 -17.79 -19.44 -13.12
N GLY A 137 -18.77 -19.06 -13.93
CA GLY A 137 -19.48 -17.78 -13.83
C GLY A 137 -20.27 -17.59 -12.53
N ASP A 138 -20.29 -16.35 -12.04
CA ASP A 138 -21.55 -15.63 -11.86
C ASP A 138 -21.28 -14.13 -11.93
N SER A 139 -22.11 -13.47 -12.73
CA SER A 139 -22.08 -12.05 -13.04
C SER A 139 -22.86 -11.25 -12.02
N GLN A 140 -22.33 -10.11 -11.57
CA GLN A 140 -23.17 -8.94 -11.30
C GLN A 140 -22.37 -7.64 -11.39
N ALA A 141 -22.70 -6.87 -12.43
CA ALA A 141 -22.21 -5.54 -12.70
C ALA A 141 -22.68 -4.55 -11.62
N ALA A 142 -21.78 -3.66 -11.19
CA ALA A 142 -22.15 -2.46 -10.46
C ALA A 142 -21.62 -1.23 -11.21
N THR A 143 -22.58 -0.49 -11.73
CA THR A 143 -22.51 0.69 -12.59
C THR A 143 -21.75 1.85 -11.92
N ALA A 144 -20.78 2.43 -12.62
CA ALA A 144 -20.21 3.72 -12.25
C ALA A 144 -21.20 4.85 -12.61
N GLN A 145 -21.73 5.53 -11.60
CA GLN A 145 -22.65 6.65 -11.79
C GLN A 145 -21.95 7.94 -11.36
N MET A 146 -21.36 8.62 -12.35
CA MET A 146 -20.84 9.98 -12.23
C MET A 146 -22.02 10.95 -12.24
N ALA A 147 -22.21 11.70 -11.14
CA ALA A 147 -23.21 12.76 -11.06
C ALA A 147 -22.51 14.11 -10.84
N SER A 148 -22.81 15.01 -11.76
CA SER A 148 -22.42 16.41 -11.89
C SER A 148 -22.75 17.28 -10.68
N SER A 149 -21.94 18.31 -10.43
CA SER A 149 -22.25 19.72 -10.71
C SER A 149 -21.55 20.67 -9.74
N ASP A 150 -20.89 21.67 -10.34
CA ASP A 150 -20.75 23.05 -9.86
C ASP A 150 -20.22 23.26 -8.43
N ALA A 151 -18.89 23.30 -8.30
CA ALA A 151 -18.24 23.93 -7.15
C ALA A 151 -17.13 24.86 -7.66
N SER A 152 -17.36 26.18 -7.50
CA SER A 152 -16.29 27.17 -7.59
C SER A 152 -15.35 26.97 -6.40
N PRO A 153 -14.04 26.76 -6.60
CA PRO A 153 -13.13 26.52 -5.48
C PRO A 153 -12.93 27.80 -4.66
N ASP A 154 -13.21 27.72 -3.35
CA ASP A 154 -12.84 28.74 -2.37
C ASP A 154 -11.34 28.64 -2.08
N VAL A 155 -10.56 29.61 -2.59
CA VAL A 155 -9.14 29.76 -2.25
C VAL A 155 -9.04 30.63 -1.00
N GLU A 156 -8.56 30.07 0.12
CA GLU A 156 -8.20 30.89 1.29
C GLU A 156 -7.02 31.82 0.94
N PRO A 157 -7.02 33.08 1.41
CA PRO A 157 -5.95 34.02 1.10
C PRO A 157 -4.61 33.55 1.66
N GLU A 158 -3.55 33.68 0.86
CA GLU A 158 -2.19 33.25 1.20
C GLU A 158 -1.70 33.85 2.52
N ALA A 159 -0.91 33.06 3.26
CA ALA A 159 -0.31 33.48 4.53
C ALA A 159 0.68 34.64 4.32
N ASP A 160 0.74 35.56 5.29
CA ASP A 160 1.75 36.63 5.25
C ASP A 160 3.18 36.07 5.37
N SER A 161 4.18 36.93 5.17
CA SER A 161 5.60 36.55 5.25
C SER A 161 6.07 36.09 6.64
N GLN A 162 5.18 36.05 7.63
CA GLN A 162 5.41 35.47 8.96
C GLN A 162 4.56 34.22 9.22
N GLY A 163 3.88 33.69 8.18
CA GLY A 163 3.14 32.43 8.24
C GLY A 163 1.79 32.52 8.98
N LYS A 164 1.24 33.73 9.17
CA LYS A 164 -0.04 33.90 9.87
C LYS A 164 -1.18 34.11 8.89
N VAL A 165 -2.19 33.25 8.96
CA VAL A 165 -3.45 33.40 8.20
C VAL A 165 -4.47 34.13 9.06
N ARG A 166 -4.95 35.30 8.62
CA ARG A 166 -6.04 36.02 9.31
C ARG A 166 -7.36 35.27 9.09
N ARG A 167 -7.79 34.46 10.07
CA ARG A 167 -9.13 33.86 10.06
C ARG A 167 -10.19 34.95 10.08
N ARG A 168 -11.14 34.90 9.15
CA ARG A 168 -12.32 35.79 9.17
C ARG A 168 -13.18 35.42 10.39
N GLY A 169 -13.59 36.43 11.18
CA GLY A 169 -14.50 36.23 12.31
C GLY A 169 -15.87 35.70 11.89
N PRO A 170 -16.66 35.12 12.81
CA PRO A 170 -17.89 34.43 12.47
C PRO A 170 -18.91 35.37 11.80
N ALA A 171 -19.51 34.90 10.71
CA ALA A 171 -20.57 35.60 10.00
C ALA A 171 -21.85 35.69 10.86
N PRO A 172 -22.64 36.77 10.73
CA PRO A 172 -23.83 36.97 11.56
C PRO A 172 -24.92 35.95 11.21
N VAL A 173 -25.55 35.40 12.25
CA VAL A 173 -26.67 34.46 12.15
C VAL A 173 -27.94 35.25 11.83
N ALA A 174 -28.52 35.03 10.65
CA ALA A 174 -29.84 35.55 10.29
C ALA A 174 -30.94 34.71 10.97
N ARG A 175 -31.97 35.38 11.49
CA ARG A 175 -33.18 34.79 12.11
C ARG A 175 -34.14 34.24 11.08
#